data_AF-A0AA51CFU7-F1
#
_entry.id   AF-A0AA51CFU7-F1
#
_cell.length_a   1.000
_cell.length_b   1.000
_cell.length_c   1.000
_cell.angle_alpha   90.00
_cell.angle_beta   90.00
_cell.angle_gamma   90.00
#
_symmetry.space_group_name_H-M   'P 1'
#
loop_
_entity.id
_entity.type
_entity.pdbx_description
1 polymer ?
#
loop_
_entity_poly.entity_id
_entity_poly.type
_entity_poly.pdbx_seq_one_letter_code
_entity_poly.pdbx_strand_id
1 'polypeptide(L)' 'MKKYPDMYELFKDDTTAKKYFDKLPEYVQEQISTRANGVNSFASLKDYAENLLRGDD' A
#
# COMPACT_ATOMS: atom_id res chain seq x y z
N MET A 1 16.64 2.18 6.51
CA MET A 1 15.48 1.35 6.09
C MET A 1 15.52 1.19 4.59
N LYS A 2 15.28 -0.02 4.08
CA LYS A 2 15.19 -0.28 2.64
C LYS A 2 13.93 0.41 2.09
N LYS A 3 14.06 1.07 0.94
CA LYS A 3 12.95 1.66 0.19
C LYS A 3 12.89 1.00 -1.18
N TYR A 4 11.67 0.78 -1.66
CA TYR A 4 11.40 0.21 -2.97
C TYR A 4 11.03 1.29 -3.99
N PRO A 5 11.30 1.10 -5.29
CA PRO A 5 10.87 2.05 -6.31
C PRO A 5 9.35 2.27 -6.33
N ASP A 6 8.59 1.21 -6.05
CA ASP A 6 7.14 1.22 -6.02
C ASP A 6 6.58 0.08 -5.14
N MET A 7 5.26 0.07 -5.05
CA MET A 7 4.48 -0.92 -4.32
C MET A 7 4.72 -2.36 -4.81
N TYR A 8 4.92 -2.56 -6.11
CA TYR A 8 5.05 -3.90 -6.70
C TYR A 8 6.42 -4.51 -6.35
N GLU A 9 7.49 -3.71 -6.40
CA GLU A 9 8.81 -4.11 -5.91
C GLU A 9 8.80 -4.37 -4.41
N LEU A 10 8.06 -3.56 -3.63
CA LEU A 10 7.82 -3.86 -2.21
C LEU A 10 7.16 -5.23 -2.03
N PHE A 11 6.14 -5.57 -2.81
CA PHE A 11 5.41 -6.82 -2.67
C PHE A 11 6.21 -8.07 -3.07
N LYS A 12 7.17 -7.93 -3.98
CA LYS A 12 8.08 -9.03 -4.34
C LYS A 12 8.94 -9.46 -3.15
N ASP A 13 9.43 -8.49 -2.38
CA ASP A 13 10.36 -8.75 -1.27
C ASP A 13 9.67 -8.88 0.09
N ASP A 14 8.52 -8.21 0.29
CA ASP A 14 7.75 -8.21 1.54
C ASP A 14 6.35 -8.80 1.34
N THR A 15 6.27 -10.12 1.56
CA THR A 15 4.99 -10.85 1.50
C THR A 15 3.99 -10.38 2.57
N THR A 16 4.44 -9.75 3.66
CA THR A 16 3.55 -9.18 4.68
C THR A 16 2.86 -7.93 4.15
N ALA A 17 3.61 -7.07 3.45
CA ALA A 17 3.04 -5.90 2.78
C ALA A 17 1.97 -6.30 1.75
N LYS A 18 2.25 -7.32 0.93
CA LYS A 18 1.27 -7.84 -0.03
C LYS A 18 0.01 -8.38 0.67
N LYS A 19 0.17 -9.24 1.69
CA LYS A 19 -0.96 -9.80 2.45
C LYS A 19 -1.80 -8.75 3.16
N TYR A 20 -1.19 -7.63 3.57
CA TYR A 20 -1.93 -6.51 4.13
C TYR A 20 -2.74 -5.80 3.05
N PHE A 21 -2.13 -5.48 1.91
CA PHE A 21 -2.79 -4.84 0.77
C PHE A 21 -4.00 -5.66 0.28
N ASP A 22 -3.82 -6.97 0.10
CA ASP A 22 -4.86 -7.88 -0.40
C ASP A 22 -6.11 -7.96 0.53
N LYS A 23 -6.01 -7.48 1.78
CA LYS A 23 -7.11 -7.45 2.76
C LYS A 23 -7.84 -6.10 2.82
N LEU A 24 -7.35 -5.08 2.14
CA LEU A 24 -7.99 -3.77 2.11
C LEU A 24 -9.28 -3.83 1.26
N PRO A 25 -10.25 -2.94 1.48
CA PRO A 25 -11.39 -2.80 0.57
C PRO A 25 -10.94 -2.54 -0.87
N GLU A 26 -11.70 -3.01 -1.85
CA GLU A 26 -11.35 -2.90 -3.28
C GLU A 26 -11.06 -1.45 -3.69
N TYR A 27 -11.90 -0.50 -3.27
CA TYR A 27 -11.69 0.92 -3.58
C TYR A 27 -10.37 1.49 -3.01
N VAL A 28 -9.90 0.97 -1.86
CA VAL A 28 -8.62 1.37 -1.26
C VAL A 28 -7.47 0.77 -2.07
N GLN A 29 -7.59 -0.51 -2.45
CA GLN A 29 -6.60 -1.19 -3.30
C GLN A 29 -6.44 -0.47 -4.64
N GLU A 30 -7.55 -0.09 -5.28
CA GLU A 30 -7.56 0.67 -6.53
C GLU A 30 -6.88 2.03 -6.35
N GLN A 31 -7.28 2.82 -5.36
CA GLN A 31 -6.70 4.14 -5.13
C GLN A 31 -5.19 4.08 -4.85
N ILE A 32 -4.74 3.13 -4.03
CA ILE A 32 -3.31 2.92 -3.77
C ILE A 32 -2.59 2.53 -5.08
N SER A 33 -3.19 1.66 -5.89
CA SER A 33 -2.61 1.22 -7.16
C SER A 33 -2.44 2.37 -8.16
N THR A 34 -3.33 3.38 -8.16
CA THR A 34 -3.16 4.58 -9.00
C THR A 34 -1.93 5.42 -8.63
N ARG A 35 -1.43 5.28 -7.40
CA ARG A 35 -0.25 6.02 -6.89
C ARG A 35 0.81 5.07 -6.31
N ALA A 36 1.01 3.92 -6.95
CA ALA A 36 1.93 2.86 -6.49
C ALA A 36 3.38 3.35 -6.24
N ASN A 37 3.86 4.34 -6.99
CA ASN A 37 5.21 4.91 -6.83
C ASN A 37 5.42 5.63 -5.48
N GLY A 38 4.34 6.07 -4.83
CA GLY A 38 4.39 6.69 -3.50
C GLY A 38 4.53 5.68 -2.36
N VAL A 39 4.33 4.39 -2.65
CA VAL A 39 4.30 3.32 -1.65
C VAL A 39 5.57 2.50 -1.75
N ASN A 40 6.60 2.93 -1.02
CA ASN A 40 7.95 2.36 -1.10
C ASN A 40 8.36 1.56 0.15
N SER A 41 7.44 1.38 1.10
CA SER A 41 7.65 0.65 2.34
C SER A 41 6.32 0.17 2.92
N PHE A 42 6.38 -0.79 3.83
CA PHE A 42 5.19 -1.24 4.55
C PHE A 42 4.56 -0.13 5.41
N ALA A 43 5.37 0.77 5.98
CA ALA A 43 4.87 1.93 6.71
C ALA A 43 4.08 2.89 5.81
N SER A 44 4.64 3.29 4.66
CA SER A 44 3.93 4.16 3.71
C SER A 44 2.64 3.53 3.17
N LEU A 45 2.60 2.20 3.04
CA LEU A 45 1.40 1.48 2.64
C LEU A 45 0.29 1.60 3.69
N LYS A 46 0.64 1.38 4.97
CA LYS A 46 -0.30 1.53 6.09
C LYS A 46 -0.80 2.96 6.22
N ASP A 47 0.11 3.93 6.23
CA ASP A 47 -0.24 5.34 6.38
C ASP A 47 -1.21 5.79 5.28
N TYR A 48 -0.97 5.35 4.03
CA TYR A 48 -1.86 5.69 2.93
C TYR A 48 -3.21 4.99 3.05
N ALA A 49 -3.24 3.69 3.36
CA ALA A 49 -4.47 2.95 3.58
C ALA A 49 -5.32 3.56 4.71
N GLU A 50 -4.70 3.94 5.83
CA GLU A 50 -5.40 4.60 6.94
C GLU A 50 -6.02 5.94 6.55
N ASN A 51 -5.32 6.74 5.74
CA ASN A 51 -5.86 8.01 5.25
C ASN A 51 -7.07 7.81 4.32
N LEU A 52 -7.06 6.77 3.49
CA LEU A 52 -8.18 6.44 2.61
C LEU A 52 -9.38 5.91 3.39
N LEU A 53 -9.14 5.02 4.37
CA LEU A 53 -10.19 4.44 5.22
C LEU A 53 -10.86 5.48 6.13
N ARG A 54 -10.14 6.52 6.55
CA ARG A 54 -10.71 7.62 7.34
C ARG A 54 -11.57 8.60 6.52
N GLY A 55 -11.40 8.62 5.20
CA GLY A 55 -12.14 9.51 4.29
C GLY A 55 -13.40 8.92 3.69
N ASP A 56 -13.75 7.69 4.06
CA ASP A 56 -14.91 6.91 3.57
C ASP A 56 -16.10 6.95 4.55
N ASP A 57 -16.24 8.04 5.30
CA ASP A 57 -17.34 8.30 6.25
C ASP A 57 -18.27 9.42 5.74
#